data_AF-M1ZX86-F1
#
_entry.id   AF-M1ZX86-F1
#
_cell.length_a   1.000
_cell.length_b   1.000
_cell.length_c   1.000
_cell.angle_alpha   90.00
_cell.angle_beta   90.00
_cell.angle_gamma   90.00
#
_symmetry.space_group_name_H-M   'P 1'
#
loop_
_entity.id
_entity.type
_entity.pdbx_description
1 polymer ?
#
loop_
_entity_poly.entity_id
_entity_poly.type
_entity_poly.pdbx_seq_one_letter_code
_entity_poly.pdbx_strand_id
1 'polypeptide(L)' 'MNQKDRMLAGLPYKACLDGLPEERMENKKKIYEYNHCFPDEHEKIHKLIRDILGKAGADVHIEAPFYCD' A
#
# COMPACT_ATOMS: atom_id res chain seq x y z
N MET A 1 4.14 18.50 14.82
CA MET A 1 3.18 17.42 14.54
C MET A 1 2.61 17.66 13.16
N ASN A 2 3.06 16.89 12.18
CA ASN A 2 2.59 17.01 10.78
C ASN A 2 1.24 16.29 10.62
N GLN A 3 0.65 16.28 9.40
CA GLN A 3 -0.60 15.56 9.15
C GLN A 3 -0.49 14.06 9.39
N LYS A 4 0.67 13.44 9.13
CA LYS A 4 0.90 12.01 9.37
C LYS A 4 0.87 11.66 10.86
N ASP A 5 1.52 12.46 11.70
CA ASP A 5 1.50 12.30 13.15
C ASP A 5 0.06 12.41 13.69
N ARG A 6 -0.74 13.33 13.15
CA ARG A 6 -2.16 13.51 13.51
C ARG A 6 -2.99 12.30 13.10
N MET A 7 -2.79 11.79 11.89
CA MET A 7 -3.42 10.55 11.41
C MET A 7 -3.14 9.39 12.35
N LEU A 8 -1.87 9.18 12.72
CA LEU A 8 -1.45 8.08 13.61
C LEU A 8 -1.94 8.27 15.06
N ALA A 9 -2.13 9.50 15.50
CA ALA A 9 -2.71 9.81 16.82
C ALA A 9 -4.25 9.80 16.84
N GLY A 10 -4.93 9.46 15.73
CA GLY A 10 -6.39 9.45 15.64
C GLY A 10 -7.03 10.85 15.67
N LEU A 11 -6.26 11.91 15.37
CA LEU A 11 -6.74 13.28 15.32
C LEU A 11 -7.16 13.68 13.89
N PRO A 12 -8.07 14.64 13.71
CA PRO A 12 -8.40 15.16 12.38
C PRO A 12 -7.15 15.68 11.66
N TYR A 13 -6.93 15.23 10.43
CA TYR A 13 -5.77 15.60 9.61
C TYR A 13 -6.20 15.91 8.17
N LYS A 14 -5.31 16.57 7.41
CA LYS A 14 -5.53 16.91 6.00
C LYS A 14 -4.73 15.96 5.10
N ALA A 15 -5.39 15.02 4.45
CA ALA A 15 -4.73 14.02 3.61
C ALA A 15 -4.02 14.58 2.36
N CYS A 16 -4.19 15.87 2.05
CA CYS A 16 -3.56 16.54 0.91
C CYS A 16 -2.28 17.32 1.24
N LEU A 17 -1.76 17.21 2.47
CA LEU A 17 -0.60 17.97 2.95
C LEU A 17 0.48 17.07 3.53
N ASP A 18 1.65 17.66 3.79
CA ASP A 18 2.75 17.08 4.56
C ASP A 18 3.26 15.72 4.04
N GLY A 19 3.32 15.52 2.72
CA GLY A 19 3.89 14.31 2.11
C GLY A 19 2.94 13.13 1.96
N LEU A 20 1.73 13.21 2.52
CA LEU A 20 0.74 12.11 2.44
C LEU A 20 0.30 11.80 0.98
N PRO A 21 0.09 12.79 0.09
CA PRO A 21 -0.20 12.51 -1.31
C PRO A 21 0.90 11.74 -2.03
N GLU A 22 2.15 12.08 -1.74
CA GLU A 22 3.34 11.45 -2.32
C GLU A 22 3.46 10.00 -1.84
N GLU A 23 3.30 9.76 -0.53
CA GLU A 23 3.27 8.40 0.03
C GLU A 23 2.16 7.53 -0.59
N ARG A 24 0.95 8.09 -0.73
CA ARG A 24 -0.16 7.42 -1.40
C ARG A 24 0.15 7.13 -2.88
N MET A 25 0.78 8.07 -3.58
CA MET A 25 1.15 7.87 -4.98
C MET A 25 2.19 6.74 -5.13
N GLU A 26 3.19 6.68 -4.25
CA GLU A 26 4.15 5.59 -4.23
C GLU A 26 3.49 4.24 -3.96
N ASN A 27 2.50 4.18 -3.07
CA ASN A 27 1.75 2.95 -2.85
C ASN A 27 0.90 2.56 -4.07
N LYS A 28 0.23 3.53 -4.72
CA LYS A 28 -0.53 3.28 -5.96
C LYS A 28 0.30 2.70 -7.10
N LYS A 29 1.58 3.08 -7.22
CA LYS A 29 2.50 2.48 -8.20
C LYS A 29 2.71 0.99 -7.93
N LYS A 30 2.91 0.60 -6.66
CA LYS A 30 3.04 -0.81 -6.26
C LYS A 30 1.75 -1.60 -6.51
N ILE A 31 0.60 -1.02 -6.18
CA ILE A 31 -0.71 -1.64 -6.43
C ILE A 31 -0.94 -1.85 -7.93
N TYR A 32 -0.56 -0.86 -8.76
CA TYR A 32 -0.64 -0.99 -10.20
C TYR A 32 0.20 -2.17 -10.69
N GLU A 33 1.46 -2.27 -10.25
CA GLU A 33 2.33 -3.39 -10.60
C GLU A 33 1.75 -4.73 -10.16
N TYR A 34 1.23 -4.80 -8.93
CA TYR A 34 0.59 -6.00 -8.38
C TYR A 34 -0.60 -6.46 -9.24
N ASN A 35 -1.50 -5.54 -9.57
CA ASN A 35 -2.72 -5.83 -10.32
C ASN A 35 -2.47 -6.26 -11.77
N HIS A 36 -1.27 -5.99 -12.31
CA HIS A 36 -0.89 -6.34 -13.67
C HIS A 36 0.16 -7.46 -13.74
N CYS A 37 0.49 -8.11 -12.62
CA CYS A 37 1.31 -9.31 -12.63
C CYS A 37 0.60 -10.45 -13.37
N PHE A 38 1.37 -11.27 -14.08
CA PHE A 38 0.81 -12.49 -14.67
C PHE A 38 0.49 -13.52 -13.58
N PRO A 39 -0.57 -14.34 -13.76
CA PRO A 39 -1.00 -15.29 -12.73
C PRO A 39 0.05 -16.32 -12.30
N ASP A 40 1.04 -16.60 -13.16
CA ASP A 40 2.15 -17.54 -12.93
C ASP A 40 3.38 -16.88 -12.28
N GLU A 41 3.41 -15.55 -12.13
CA GLU A 41 4.48 -14.82 -11.43
C GLU A 41 4.34 -14.91 -9.89
N HIS A 42 4.17 -16.12 -9.34
CA HIS A 42 3.84 -16.34 -7.93
C HIS A 42 4.81 -15.66 -6.94
N GLU A 43 6.11 -15.73 -7.18
CA GLU A 43 7.13 -15.10 -6.32
C GLU A 43 7.00 -13.57 -6.32
N LYS A 44 6.73 -12.97 -7.48
CA LYS A 44 6.57 -11.53 -7.65
C LYS A 44 5.28 -11.04 -6.99
N ILE A 45 4.17 -11.74 -7.22
CA ILE A 45 2.88 -11.47 -6.55
C ILE A 45 3.08 -11.47 -5.03
N HIS A 46 3.72 -12.53 -4.50
CA HIS A 46 3.93 -12.68 -3.08
C HIS A 46 4.88 -11.61 -2.49
N LYS A 47 5.90 -11.19 -3.23
CA LYS A 47 6.79 -10.09 -2.82
C LYS A 47 6.03 -8.76 -2.80
N LEU A 48 5.33 -8.42 -3.89
CA LEU A 48 4.63 -7.15 -4.04
C LEU A 48 3.54 -6.97 -2.99
N ILE A 49 2.75 -8.01 -2.68
CA ILE A 49 1.69 -7.87 -1.67
C ILE A 49 2.27 -7.61 -0.27
N ARG A 50 3.41 -8.21 0.07
CA ARG A 50 4.12 -7.94 1.32
C ARG A 50 4.73 -6.54 1.35
N ASP A 51 5.26 -6.07 0.23
CA ASP A 51 5.81 -4.71 0.10
C ASP A 51 4.72 -3.61 0.18
N ILE A 52 3.47 -3.94 -0.14
CA ILE A 52 2.30 -3.06 0.00
C ILE A 52 1.76 -3.07 1.45
N LEU A 53 1.57 -4.24 2.05
CA LEU A 53 1.00 -4.37 3.41
C LEU A 53 2.02 -4.07 4.53
N GLY A 54 3.32 -4.23 4.25
CA GLY A 54 4.37 -4.12 5.25
C GLY A 54 4.38 -5.33 6.19
N LYS A 55 3.94 -5.15 7.44
CA LYS A 55 3.88 -6.25 8.42
C LYS A 55 2.64 -7.09 8.17
N ALA A 56 2.84 -8.33 7.74
CA ALA A 56 1.76 -9.28 7.49
C ALA A 56 2.10 -10.69 8.00
N GLY A 57 1.09 -11.56 8.06
CA GLY A 57 1.24 -12.95 8.48
C GLY A 57 2.02 -13.81 7.48
N ALA A 58 2.17 -15.10 7.78
CA ALA A 58 2.91 -16.03 6.93
C ALA A 58 2.25 -16.22 5.55
N ASP A 59 0.94 -16.47 5.53
CA ASP A 59 0.18 -16.83 4.33
C ASP A 59 -0.72 -15.68 3.89
N VAL A 60 -0.12 -14.71 3.19
CA VAL A 60 -0.86 -13.58 2.61
C VAL A 60 -1.12 -13.86 1.15
N HIS A 61 -2.41 -13.88 0.80
CA HIS A 61 -2.84 -13.96 -0.57
C HIS A 61 -4.05 -13.04 -0.77
N ILE A 62 -4.00 -12.21 -1.81
CA ILE A 62 -5.12 -11.35 -2.23
C ILE A 62 -5.27 -11.50 -3.73
N GLU A 63 -6.44 -11.90 -4.22
CA GLU A 63 -6.65 -11.96 -5.67
C GLU A 63 -6.67 -10.56 -6.29
N ALA A 64 -5.98 -10.40 -7.42
CA ALA A 64 -6.06 -9.16 -8.18
C ALA A 64 -7.46 -8.99 -8.81
N PRO A 65 -8.01 -7.76 -8.89
CA PRO A 65 -7.38 -6.50 -8.51
C PRO A 65 -7.55 -6.14 -7.03
N PHE A 66 -6.50 -5.57 -6.45
CA PHE A 66 -6.43 -5.03 -5.09
C PHE A 66 -6.39 -3.49 -5.10
N TYR A 67 -6.97 -2.85 -4.08
CA TYR A 67 -6.96 -1.40 -3.90
C TYR A 67 -6.82 -1.03 -2.41
N CYS A 68 -5.88 -0.13 -2.11
CA CYS A 68 -5.76 0.52 -0.81
C CYS A 68 -5.15 1.93 -0.95
N ASP A 69 -5.19 2.67 0.16
CA ASP A 69 -4.50 3.97 0.30
C ASP A 69 -2.99 3.78 0.37
#